data_AF-A0A2M7KUD9-F1
#
_entry.id   AF-A0A2M7KUD9-F1
#
_cell.length_a   1.000
_cell.length_b   1.000
_cell.length_c   1.000
_cell.angle_alpha   90.00
_cell.angle_beta   90.00
_cell.angle_gamma   90.00
#
_symmetry.space_group_name_H-M   'P 1'
#
loop_
_entity.id
_entity.type
_entity.pdbx_description
1 polymer ?
#
loop_
_entity_poly.entity_id
_entity_poly.type
_entity_poly.pdbx_seq_one_letter_code
_entity_poly.pdbx_strand_id
1 'polypeptide(L)'
;MTLRDILDDIHALTRDIEAYERKYGVLSETFYRAYSAGEEPADDSWILDWAGWAGAYKTLLRRQEQYGRLMQAVEQESRSLGEVIAKAARRELLPVAA
;
A
#
# COMPACT_ATOMS: atom_id res chain seq x y z
N MET A 1 -12.16 -3.53 -9.12
CA MET A 1 -11.02 -2.64 -8.78
C MET A 1 -10.24 -2.38 -10.04
N THR A 2 -9.84 -1.14 -10.26
CA THR A 2 -9.11 -0.64 -11.42
C THR A 2 -7.68 -0.25 -11.01
N LEU A 3 -6.79 0.03 -11.98
CA LEU A 3 -5.47 0.61 -11.66
C LEU A 3 -5.61 1.94 -10.91
N ARG A 4 -6.60 2.77 -11.29
CA ARG A 4 -6.89 4.03 -10.61
C ARG A 4 -7.31 3.79 -9.16
N ASP A 5 -8.20 2.84 -8.92
CA ASP A 5 -8.64 2.49 -7.56
C ASP A 5 -7.44 2.02 -6.70
N ILE A 6 -6.53 1.22 -7.26
CA ILE A 6 -5.31 0.80 -6.55
C ILE A 6 -4.43 1.98 -6.19
N LEU A 7 -4.21 2.91 -7.12
CA LEU A 7 -3.39 4.09 -6.88
C LEU A 7 -4.03 4.99 -5.81
N ASP A 8 -5.34 5.22 -5.91
CA ASP A 8 -6.09 6.00 -4.92
C ASP A 8 -6.04 5.33 -3.54
N ASP A 9 -6.21 4.00 -3.46
CA ASP A 9 -6.06 3.22 -2.23
C ASP A 9 -4.64 3.32 -1.65
N ILE A 10 -3.60 3.16 -2.48
CA ILE A 10 -2.19 3.28 -2.05
C ILE A 10 -1.96 4.67 -1.45
N HIS A 11 -2.37 5.72 -2.14
CA HIS A 11 -2.18 7.09 -1.66
C HIS A 11 -2.99 7.39 -0.40
N ALA A 12 -4.20 6.87 -0.27
CA ALA A 12 -5.01 7.00 0.95
C ALA A 12 -4.34 6.31 2.14
N LEU A 13 -3.98 5.03 1.98
CA LEU A 13 -3.34 4.24 3.02
C LEU A 13 -2.00 4.82 3.45
N THR A 14 -1.18 5.31 2.51
CA THR A 14 0.08 5.99 2.84
C THR A 14 -0.16 7.22 3.73
N ARG A 15 -1.18 8.04 3.45
CA ARG A 15 -1.52 9.19 4.31
C ARG A 15 -1.99 8.76 5.70
N ASP A 16 -2.78 7.70 5.79
CA ASP A 16 -3.24 7.16 7.07
C ASP A 16 -2.04 6.66 7.90
N ILE A 17 -1.13 5.94 7.25
CA ILE A 17 0.10 5.44 7.86
C ILE A 17 0.99 6.59 8.35
N GLU A 18 1.21 7.62 7.53
CA GLU A 18 1.97 8.81 7.92
C GLU A 18 1.41 9.49 9.18
N ALA A 19 0.09 9.45 9.40
CA ALA A 19 -0.51 10.02 10.60
C ALA A 19 -0.04 9.27 11.87
N TYR A 20 0.05 7.93 11.83
CA TYR A 20 0.60 7.14 12.93
C TYR A 20 2.10 7.39 13.10
N GLU A 21 2.88 7.42 12.01
CA GLU A 21 4.32 7.68 12.08
C GLU A 21 4.62 9.04 12.71
N ARG A 22 3.86 10.07 12.37
CA ARG A 22 3.98 11.41 12.98
C ARG A 22 3.54 11.43 14.44
N LYS A 23 2.47 10.70 14.79
CA LYS A 23 1.96 10.62 16.16
C LYS A 23 2.97 9.98 17.11
N TYR A 24 3.64 8.93 16.65
CA TYR A 24 4.52 8.10 17.48
C TYR A 24 6.02 8.33 17.24
N GLY A 25 6.40 9.08 16.20
CA GLY A 25 7.79 9.45 15.92
C GLY A 25 8.66 8.31 15.38
N VAL A 26 8.05 7.26 14.81
CA VAL A 26 8.76 6.09 14.26
C VAL A 26 8.19 5.72 12.90
N LEU A 27 9.04 5.18 12.02
CA LEU A 27 8.61 4.70 10.70
C LEU A 27 7.88 3.36 10.81
N SER A 28 7.01 3.09 9.83
CA SER A 28 6.24 1.84 9.75
C SER A 28 7.11 0.60 9.66
N GLU A 29 8.35 0.70 9.17
CA GLU A 29 9.29 -0.43 9.19
C GLU A 29 9.59 -0.89 10.63
N THR A 30 9.76 0.06 11.55
CA THR A 30 9.99 -0.24 12.97
C THR A 30 8.75 -0.86 13.60
N PHE A 31 7.58 -0.27 13.37
CA PHE A 31 6.32 -0.85 13.82
C PHE A 31 6.10 -2.25 13.26
N TYR A 32 6.39 -2.47 11.99
CA TYR A 32 6.19 -3.75 11.34
C TYR A 32 7.12 -4.83 11.86
N ARG A 33 8.39 -4.50 12.16
CA ARG A 33 9.29 -5.44 12.81
C ARG A 33 8.76 -5.91 14.16
N ALA A 34 8.32 -4.99 15.02
CA ALA A 34 7.75 -5.31 16.34
C ALA A 34 6.45 -6.13 16.19
N TYR A 35 5.56 -5.70 15.29
CA TYR A 35 4.34 -6.42 14.95
C TYR A 35 4.60 -7.86 14.47
N SER A 36 5.58 -8.06 13.57
CA SER A 36 5.97 -9.37 13.08
C SER A 36 6.64 -10.25 14.15
N ALA A 37 7.25 -9.65 15.18
CA ALA A 37 7.81 -10.35 16.32
C ALA A 37 6.76 -10.75 17.37
N GLY A 38 5.51 -10.30 17.21
CA GLY A 38 4.44 -10.51 18.19
C GLY A 38 4.56 -9.60 19.41
N GLU A 39 5.27 -8.48 19.30
CA GLU A 39 5.33 -7.47 20.35
C GLU A 39 4.03 -6.66 20.36
N GLU A 40 3.45 -6.50 21.54
CA GLU A 40 2.28 -5.66 21.77
C GLU A 40 2.69 -4.35 22.45
N PRO A 41 1.97 -3.23 22.18
CA PRO A 41 2.19 -1.99 22.91
C PRO A 41 2.03 -2.21 24.41
N ALA A 42 2.94 -1.67 25.22
CA ALA A 42 2.87 -1.79 26.68
C ALA A 42 1.74 -0.95 27.31
N ASP A 43 1.18 0.01 26.56
CA ASP A 43 0.10 0.89 26.99
C ASP A 43 -1.18 0.53 26.22
N ASP A 44 -2.21 0.14 26.96
CA ASP A 44 -3.52 -0.24 26.41
C ASP A 44 -4.16 0.87 25.56
N SER A 45 -3.83 2.14 25.84
CA SER A 45 -4.31 3.29 25.07
C SER A 45 -3.78 3.32 23.63
N TRP A 46 -2.69 2.60 23.35
CA TRP A 46 -2.08 2.52 22.01
C TRP A 46 -2.57 1.33 21.20
N ILE A 47 -3.27 0.36 21.82
CA ILE A 47 -3.73 -0.87 21.16
C ILE A 47 -4.65 -0.57 19.97
N LEU A 48 -5.54 0.42 20.10
CA LEU A 48 -6.46 0.78 19.02
C LEU A 48 -5.73 1.35 17.80
N ASP A 49 -4.79 2.26 18.03
CA ASP A 49 -3.97 2.82 16.97
C ASP A 49 -3.05 1.77 16.35
N TRP A 50 -2.50 0.88 17.17
CA TRP A 50 -1.68 -0.25 16.73
C TRP A 50 -2.44 -1.16 15.78
N ALA A 51 -3.67 -1.55 16.13
CA ALA A 51 -4.53 -2.37 15.30
C ALA A 51 -4.93 -1.63 14.00
N GLY A 52 -5.24 -0.33 14.10
CA GLY A 52 -5.56 0.53 12.97
C GLY A 52 -4.40 0.65 11.98
N TRP A 53 -3.20 0.97 12.48
CA TRP A 53 -1.97 1.02 11.70
C TRP A 53 -1.66 -0.33 11.05
N ALA A 54 -1.70 -1.44 11.79
CA ALA A 54 -1.38 -2.76 11.25
C ALA A 54 -2.34 -3.18 10.13
N GLY A 55 -3.62 -2.85 10.26
CA GLY A 55 -4.62 -3.08 9.22
C GLY A 55 -4.36 -2.25 7.95
N ALA A 56 -4.07 -0.95 8.12
CA ALA A 56 -3.72 -0.05 7.02
C ALA A 56 -2.44 -0.51 6.32
N TYR A 57 -1.37 -0.80 7.07
CA TYR A 57 -0.07 -1.21 6.53
C TYR A 57 -0.16 -2.53 5.76
N LYS A 58 -0.84 -3.55 6.29
CA LYS A 58 -1.06 -4.82 5.56
C LYS A 58 -1.86 -4.62 4.29
N THR A 59 -2.86 -3.74 4.32
CA THR A 59 -3.65 -3.42 3.14
C THR A 59 -2.78 -2.71 2.09
N LEU A 60 -1.92 -1.77 2.51
CA LEU A 60 -0.98 -1.09 1.62
C LEU A 60 -0.06 -2.08 0.93
N LEU A 61 0.57 -3.01 1.67
CA LEU A 61 1.45 -4.04 1.11
C LEU A 61 0.73 -4.87 0.02
N ARG A 62 -0.51 -5.30 0.30
CA ARG A 62 -1.32 -6.03 -0.68
C ARG A 62 -1.63 -5.20 -1.92
N ARG A 63 -1.93 -3.90 -1.76
CA ARG A 63 -2.20 -3.00 -2.90
C ARG A 63 -0.95 -2.74 -3.73
N GLN A 64 0.20 -2.58 -3.09
CA GLN A 64 1.49 -2.45 -3.77
C GLN A 64 1.85 -3.73 -4.55
N GLU A 65 1.60 -4.91 -3.99
CA GLU A 65 1.77 -6.17 -4.73
C GLU A 65 0.83 -6.25 -5.95
N GLN A 66 -0.44 -5.90 -5.79
CA GLN A 66 -1.40 -5.89 -6.89
C GLN A 66 -0.98 -4.91 -7.99
N TYR A 67 -0.54 -3.70 -7.61
CA TYR A 67 0.03 -2.72 -8.53
C TYR A 67 1.24 -3.30 -9.28
N GLY A 68 2.19 -3.89 -8.55
CA GLY A 68 3.41 -4.47 -9.13
C GLY A 68 3.10 -5.55 -10.17
N ARG A 69 2.16 -6.46 -9.86
CA ARG A 69 1.74 -7.51 -10.81
C ARG A 69 1.10 -6.94 -12.08
N LEU A 70 0.28 -5.89 -11.96
CA LEU A 70 -0.32 -5.22 -13.12
C LEU A 70 0.72 -4.51 -13.96
N MET A 71 1.64 -3.78 -13.33
CA MET A 71 2.70 -3.08 -14.05
C MET A 71 3.64 -4.05 -14.74
N GLN A 72 3.98 -5.17 -14.11
CA GLN A 72 4.75 -6.22 -14.75
C GLN A 72 4.05 -6.74 -16.01
N ALA A 73 2.74 -7.01 -15.96
CA ALA A 73 1.98 -7.43 -17.15
C ALA A 73 2.00 -6.36 -18.27
N VAL A 74 1.81 -5.09 -17.91
CA VAL A 74 1.86 -3.97 -18.86
C VAL A 74 3.25 -3.82 -19.48
N GLU A 75 4.31 -3.96 -18.70
CA GLU A 75 5.69 -3.89 -19.15
C GLU A 75 6.04 -5.02 -20.12
N GLN A 76 5.60 -6.25 -19.86
CA GLN A 76 5.82 -7.38 -20.78
C GLN A 76 5.17 -7.17 -22.16
N GLU A 77 4.03 -6.47 -22.21
CA GLU A 77 3.34 -6.15 -23.45
C GLU A 77 3.85 -4.87 -24.14
N SER A 78 4.81 -4.16 -23.53
CA SER A 78 5.26 -2.84 -23.98
C SER A 78 6.74 -2.87 -24.34
N ARG A 79 7.11 -2.20 -25.43
CA ARG A 79 8.48 -2.16 -25.95
C ARG A 79 9.27 -0.94 -25.45
N SER A 80 8.58 0.01 -24.81
CA SER A 80 9.19 1.23 -24.28
C SER A 80 8.42 1.77 -23.08
N LEU A 81 9.09 2.59 -22.27
CA LEU A 81 8.46 3.32 -21.16
C LEU A 81 7.32 4.23 -21.64
N GLY A 82 7.43 4.83 -22.83
CA GLY A 82 6.37 5.66 -23.40
C GLY A 82 5.09 4.87 -23.65
N GLU A 83 5.20 3.60 -24.08
CA GLU A 83 4.05 2.71 -24.24
C GLU A 83 3.45 2.31 -22.90
N VAL A 84 4.28 2.05 -21.88
CA VAL A 84 3.82 1.76 -20.51
C VAL A 84 3.01 2.94 -19.96
N ILE A 85 3.56 4.16 -20.04
CA ILE A 85 2.88 5.38 -19.57
C ILE A 85 1.59 5.62 -20.36
N ALA A 86 1.63 5.47 -21.70
CA ALA A 86 0.43 5.65 -22.52
C ALA A 86 -0.66 4.63 -22.20
N LYS A 87 -0.30 3.38 -21.88
CA LYS A 87 -1.26 2.35 -21.45
C LYS A 87 -1.79 2.61 -20.04
N ALA A 88 -0.94 3.02 -19.10
CA ALA A 88 -1.33 3.34 -17.72
C ALA A 88 -2.23 4.58 -17.65
N ALA A 89 -1.90 5.64 -18.38
CA ALA A 89 -2.65 6.90 -18.39
C ALA A 89 -4.04 6.80 -19.03
N ARG A 90 -4.27 5.77 -19.87
CA ARG A 90 -5.53 5.60 -20.62
C ARG A 90 -6.57 4.70 -19.94
N ARG A 91 -6.27 4.05 -18.81
CA ARG A 91 -7.12 2.97 -18.29
C ARG A 91 -7.70 3.24 -16.90
N GLU A 92 -8.93 3.76 -16.92
CA GLU A 92 -9.95 3.55 -15.87
C GLU A 92 -10.40 2.07 -15.77
N LEU A 93 -9.81 1.14 -16.54
CA LEU A 93 -10.36 -0.21 -16.76
C LEU A 93 -9.33 -1.35 -16.73
N LEU A 94 -8.10 -1.16 -16.21
CA LEU A 94 -7.22 -2.33 -15.94
C LEU A 94 -7.85 -3.14 -14.82
N PRO A 95 -8.51 -4.29 -15.12
CA PRO A 95 -9.21 -5.02 -14.10
C PRO A 95 -8.18 -5.78 -13.27
N VAL A 96 -8.28 -5.59 -11.96
CA VAL A 96 -7.49 -6.36 -11.00
C VAL A 96 -8.17 -7.71 -10.87
N ALA A 97 -7.48 -8.79 -11.25
CA ALA A 97 -7.96 -10.14 -10.96
C ALA A 97 -8.03 -10.32 -9.43
N ALA A 98 -9.17 -10.84 -8.95
CA ALA A 98 -9.47 -11.06 -7.54
C ALA A 98 -8.54 -12.12 -6.92
#